data_AF-A0A3B8UBA3-F1
#
_entry.id   AF-A0A3B8UBA3-F1
#
_cell.length_a   1.000
_cell.length_b   1.000
_cell.length_c   1.000
_cell.angle_alpha   90.00
_cell.angle_beta   90.00
_cell.angle_gamma   90.00
#
_symmetry.space_group_name_H-M   'P 1'
#
loop_
_entity.id
_entity.type
_entity.pdbx_description
1 polymer ?
#
loop_
_entity_poly.entity_id
_entity_poly.type
_entity_poly.pdbx_seq_one_letter_code
_entity_poly.pdbx_strand_id
1 'polypeptide(L)' 'ASELVSAAIDFADISASEVMTARVDIVAIDIDDPWEEILRTIDTSPYSRIPVYEDSVDHVIGILSL' A
#
# COMPACT_ATOMS: atom_id res chain seq x y z
N ALA A 1 1.06 10.51 28.50
CA ALA A 1 1.25 9.11 28.98
C ALA A 1 -0.07 8.33 28.98
N SER A 2 -1.15 8.86 29.58
CA SER A 2 -2.46 8.17 29.61
C SER A 2 -3.06 7.90 28.22
N GLU A 3 -2.90 8.81 27.25
CA GLU A 3 -3.46 8.63 25.89
C GLU A 3 -2.81 7.48 25.11
N LEU A 4 -1.48 7.37 25.14
CA LEU A 4 -0.78 6.25 24.48
C LEU A 4 -1.14 4.90 25.10
N VAL A 5 -1.36 4.87 26.42
CA VAL A 5 -1.81 3.67 27.12
C VAL A 5 -3.23 3.30 26.72
N SER A 6 -4.14 4.28 26.60
CA SER A 6 -5.51 4.05 26.12
C SER A 6 -5.49 3.53 24.68
N ALA A 7 -4.78 4.21 23.78
CA ALA A 7 -4.69 3.83 22.37
C ALA A 7 -4.10 2.42 22.17
N ALA A 8 -3.17 1.99 23.03
CA ALA A 8 -2.61 0.64 22.98
C ALA A 8 -3.62 -0.44 23.42
N ILE A 9 -4.52 -0.12 24.35
CA ILE A 9 -5.61 -1.02 24.75
C ILE A 9 -6.63 -1.09 23.61
N ASP A 10 -7.04 0.06 23.07
CA ASP A 10 -8.03 0.14 21.99
C ASP A 10 -7.53 -0.55 20.71
N PHE A 11 -6.23 -0.51 20.42
CA PHE A 11 -5.62 -1.16 19.26
C PHE A 11 -5.88 -2.67 19.19
N ALA A 12 -6.04 -3.35 20.32
CA ALA A 12 -6.30 -4.79 20.35
C ALA A 12 -7.61 -5.18 19.66
N ASP A 13 -8.58 -4.26 19.61
CA ASP A 13 -9.90 -4.48 19.02
C ASP A 13 -10.02 -3.89 17.60
N ILE A 14 -9.01 -3.17 17.10
CA ILE A 14 -9.02 -2.55 15.76
C ILE A 14 -8.65 -3.59 14.70
N SER A 15 -9.52 -3.74 13.70
CA SER A 15 -9.25 -4.56 12.52
C SER A 15 -8.39 -3.82 11.51
N ALA A 16 -7.60 -4.57 10.72
CA ALA A 16 -6.79 -3.99 9.63
C ALA A 16 -7.67 -3.21 8.63
N SER A 17 -8.92 -3.62 8.43
CA SER A 17 -9.86 -2.94 7.54
C SER A 17 -10.24 -1.53 7.98
N GLU A 18 -10.15 -1.22 9.27
CA GLU A 18 -10.46 0.10 9.79
C GLU A 18 -9.34 1.12 9.57
N VAL A 19 -8.13 0.64 9.29
CA VAL A 19 -6.92 1.48 9.20
C VAL A 19 -6.16 1.35 7.87
N MET A 20 -6.52 0.38 7.02
CA MET A 20 -5.88 0.22 5.72
C MET A 20 -6.21 1.36 4.76
N THR A 21 -5.28 1.66 3.86
CA THR A 21 -5.53 2.57 2.74
C THR A 21 -6.57 1.94 1.81
N ALA A 22 -7.61 2.70 1.45
CA ALA A 22 -8.64 2.23 0.54
C ALA A 22 -8.03 1.90 -0.83
N ARG A 23 -8.51 0.83 -1.48
CA ARG A 23 -8.00 0.33 -2.77
C ARG A 23 -7.81 1.43 -3.83
N VAL A 24 -8.77 2.34 -3.92
CA VAL A 24 -8.77 3.42 -4.93
C VAL A 24 -7.69 4.46 -4.70
N ASP A 25 -7.13 4.52 -3.50
CA ASP A 25 -6.09 5.47 -3.10
C ASP A 25 -4.68 4.83 -3.08
N ILE A 26 -4.56 3.54 -3.39
CA ILE A 26 -3.29 2.83 -3.44
C ILE A 26 -2.56 3.17 -4.74
N VAL A 27 -1.28 3.53 -4.64
CA VAL A 27 -0.35 3.53 -5.78
C VAL A 27 0.22 2.13 -5.92
N ALA A 28 -0.06 1.46 -7.04
CA ALA A 28 0.41 0.12 -7.35
C ALA A 28 0.89 0.07 -8.82
N ILE A 29 1.72 -0.92 -9.14
CA ILE A 29 2.26 -1.15 -10.48
C ILE A 29 1.64 -2.43 -11.04
N ASP A 30 1.11 -2.37 -12.25
CA ASP A 30 0.81 -3.59 -13.03
C ASP A 30 2.12 -4.12 -13.61
N ILE A 31 2.37 -5.42 -13.48
CA ILE A 31 3.58 -6.05 -14.03
C ILE A 31 3.60 -6.01 -15.57
N ASP A 32 2.42 -5.91 -16.19
CA ASP A 32 2.25 -5.88 -17.64
C ASP A 32 2.28 -4.46 -18.22
N ASP A 33 2.37 -3.42 -17.38
CA ASP A 33 2.48 -2.03 -17.84
C ASP A 33 3.77 -1.79 -18.64
N PRO A 34 3.76 -0.88 -19.63
CA PRO A 34 4.99 -0.50 -20.33
C PRO A 34 6.05 0.01 -19.36
N TRP A 35 7.31 -0.38 -19.59
CA TRP A 35 8.44 -0.03 -18.71
C TRP A 35 8.55 1.48 -18.41
N GLU A 36 8.23 2.33 -19.39
CA GLU A 36 8.24 3.78 -19.25
C GLU A 36 7.17 4.29 -18.26
N GLU A 37 6.01 3.64 -18.21
CA GLU A 37 4.94 3.96 -17.26
C GLU A 37 5.30 3.50 -15.85
N ILE A 38 5.88 2.31 -15.73
CA ILE A 38 6.42 1.78 -14.47
C ILE A 38 7.45 2.75 -13.89
N LEU A 39 8.43 3.17 -14.70
CA LEU A 39 9.44 4.15 -14.27
C LEU A 39 8.84 5.49 -13.85
N ARG A 40 7.85 5.99 -14.60
CA ARG A 40 7.15 7.22 -14.24
C ARG A 40 6.46 7.09 -12.88
N THR A 41 5.81 5.96 -12.60
CA THR A 41 5.19 5.67 -11.31
C THR A 41 6.22 5.63 -10.19
N ILE A 42 7.38 5.01 -10.43
CA ILE A 42 8.48 4.95 -9.47
C ILE A 42 9.02 6.36 -9.14
N ASP A 43 9.32 7.17 -10.15
CA ASP A 43 9.92 8.51 -9.98
C ASP A 43 8.97 9.53 -9.32
N THR A 44 7.66 9.35 -9.51
CA THR A 44 6.64 10.28 -8.99
C THR A 44 5.99 9.81 -7.69
N SER A 45 6.20 8.56 -7.30
CA SER A 45 5.63 7.99 -6.08
C SER A 45 6.28 8.60 -4.83
N PRO A 46 5.49 9.06 -3.85
CA PRO A 46 6.00 9.49 -2.55
C PRO A 46 6.28 8.30 -1.60
N TYR A 47 6.07 7.06 -2.03
CA TYR A 47 6.09 5.87 -1.18
C TYR A 47 7.32 5.01 -1.42
N SER A 48 7.92 4.49 -0.35
CA SER A 48 9.08 3.59 -0.41
C SER A 48 8.73 2.15 -0.81
N ARG A 49 7.44 1.77 -0.72
CA ARG A 49 6.96 0.40 -1.01
C ARG A 49 5.73 0.49 -1.90
N ILE A 50 5.80 -0.15 -3.05
CA ILE A 50 4.74 -0.13 -4.06
C ILE A 50 4.32 -1.58 -4.33
N PRO A 51 3.05 -1.94 -4.14
CA PRO A 51 2.54 -3.24 -4.53
C PRO A 51 2.66 -3.45 -6.04
N VAL A 52 3.08 -4.65 -6.45
CA VAL A 52 3.10 -5.08 -7.83
C VAL A 52 2.03 -6.15 -8.00
N TYR A 53 1.14 -5.99 -8.97
CA TYR A 53 0.03 -6.89 -9.24
C TYR A 53 0.06 -7.37 -10.69
N GLU A 54 -0.73 -8.42 -10.97
CA GLU A 54 -0.94 -8.99 -12.31
C GLU A 54 -2.44 -9.18 -12.51
N ASP A 55 -2.97 -8.77 -13.67
CA ASP A 55 -4.39 -8.78 -14.08
C ASP A 55 -5.35 -7.91 -13.24
N SER A 56 -5.25 -7.95 -11.92
CA SER A 56 -6.09 -7.22 -10.98
C SER A 56 -5.29 -6.77 -9.78
N VAL A 57 -5.58 -5.57 -9.27
CA VAL A 57 -5.00 -5.04 -8.02
C VAL A 57 -5.24 -5.96 -6.81
N ASP A 58 -6.26 -6.83 -6.86
CA ASP A 58 -6.51 -7.82 -5.81
C ASP A 58 -5.53 -9.01 -5.87
N HIS A 59 -4.81 -9.20 -6.98
CA HIS A 59 -3.81 -10.23 -7.22
C HIS A 59 -2.39 -9.64 -7.14
N VAL A 60 -1.99 -9.29 -5.91
CA VAL A 60 -0.64 -8.77 -5.64
C VAL A 60 0.37 -9.91 -5.68
N ILE A 61 1.32 -9.82 -6.61
CA ILE A 61 2.39 -10.82 -6.81
C ILE A 61 3.68 -10.46 -6.06
N GLY A 62 3.81 -9.20 -5.60
CA GLY A 62 5.00 -8.76 -4.87
C GLY A 62 4.94 -7.32 -4.39
N ILE A 63 6.05 -6.87 -3.81
CA ILE A 63 6.26 -5.48 -3.37
C ILE A 63 7.59 -5.00 -3.95
N LEU A 64 7.56 -3.90 -4.69
CA LEU A 64 8.74 -3.16 -5.10
C LEU A 64 9.17 -2.22 -3.95
N SER A 65 10.44 -2.29 -3.56
CA SER A 65 11.05 -1.32 -2.65
C SER A 65 11.95 -0.38 -3.44
N LEU A 66 11.74 0.94 -3.27
CA LEU A 66 12.51 2.00 -3.92
C LEU A 66 13.78 2.37 -3.14
#